data_AF-A0AAD6IUI4-F1
#
_entry.id   AF-A0AAD6IUI4-F1
#
_cell.length_a   1.000
_cell.length_b   1.000
_cell.length_c   1.000
_cell.angle_alpha   90.00
_cell.angle_beta   90.00
_cell.angle_gamma   90.00
#
_symmetry.space_group_name_H-M   'P 1'
#
loop_
_entity.id
_entity.type
_entity.pdbx_description
1 polymer ?
#
loop_
_entity_poly.entity_id
_entity_poly.type
_entity_poly.pdbx_seq_one_letter_code
_entity_poly.pdbx_strand_id
1 'polypeptide(L)'
;MPRLPYTTLDVFTTTPMTSGNPLAVVAVPPGTSLSKTQEHLIAREFNYSETIFIYTDTASEARPRIAIWTTDQELPFAGHPTVGAAWYLARTGGERYSRAFEVEVPAGVIGVSHGVDGRMKVDVPTKVYLWTTKLSITRAREVVGLPAGADVDVDVFGGSCKDGVPVISLVDGLAFALVEVASLDVLASLSPGGKSLQIDAARDLGAASSTESFIGTYCYVVTGGDAAGGSMSVRTRMFYDGDKEDPATGSAACALASYLALARGGEGLRVEVTQGVEMQRRSEIGVGVTVGGGVVKKVVLEGAAVKVMEGVLIA
;
A
#
# COMPACT_ATOMS: atom_id res chain seq x y z
N MET A 1 7.48 -14.35 -30.74
CA MET A 1 7.28 -14.27 -29.28
C MET A 1 8.30 -13.28 -28.74
N PRO A 2 7.88 -12.05 -28.35
CA PRO A 2 8.75 -11.14 -27.63
C PRO A 2 9.45 -11.82 -26.45
N ARG A 3 10.72 -11.43 -26.25
CA ARG A 3 11.53 -11.83 -25.10
C ARG A 3 11.53 -10.65 -24.13
N LEU A 4 10.85 -10.81 -23.00
CA LEU A 4 10.68 -9.73 -22.04
C LEU A 4 11.56 -9.99 -20.81
N PRO A 5 12.61 -9.19 -20.58
CA PRO A 5 13.37 -9.26 -19.33
C PRO A 5 12.45 -9.02 -18.14
N TYR A 6 12.59 -9.85 -17.11
CA TYR A 6 11.90 -9.64 -15.85
C TYR A 6 12.86 -9.67 -14.68
N THR A 7 12.46 -9.02 -13.60
CA THR A 7 13.11 -9.06 -12.31
C THR A 7 12.03 -9.15 -11.25
N THR A 8 12.17 -10.05 -10.28
CA THR A 8 11.31 -10.02 -9.08
C THR A 8 12.03 -9.31 -7.95
N LEU A 9 11.27 -8.54 -7.18
CA LEU A 9 11.73 -7.80 -6.02
C LEU A 9 10.96 -8.24 -4.80
N ASP A 10 11.58 -8.15 -3.63
CA ASP A 10 10.85 -8.01 -2.37
C ASP A 10 10.91 -6.53 -1.95
N VAL A 11 9.76 -5.87 -1.90
CA VAL A 11 9.62 -4.45 -1.58
C VAL A 11 9.36 -4.26 -0.08
N PHE A 12 9.78 -3.11 0.46
CA PHE A 12 9.76 -2.77 1.88
C PHE A 12 10.68 -3.63 2.75
N THR A 13 11.72 -4.17 2.15
CA THR A 13 12.76 -4.92 2.86
C THR A 13 14.11 -4.81 2.15
N THR A 14 15.17 -5.15 2.88
CA THR A 14 16.51 -5.42 2.36
C THR A 14 16.87 -6.90 2.44
N THR A 15 15.98 -7.74 2.98
CA THR A 15 16.19 -9.18 3.17
C THR A 15 15.38 -9.96 2.13
N PRO A 16 16.03 -10.65 1.18
CA PRO A 16 15.33 -11.34 0.10
C PRO A 16 14.62 -12.61 0.59
N MET A 17 13.56 -12.99 -0.12
CA MET A 17 12.75 -14.21 -0.01
C MET A 17 11.95 -14.39 1.30
N THR A 18 12.42 -13.81 2.41
CA THR A 18 11.89 -14.05 3.76
C THR A 18 11.20 -12.82 4.35
N SER A 19 11.04 -11.74 3.58
CA SER A 19 10.54 -10.46 4.06
C SER A 19 10.00 -9.63 2.90
N GLY A 20 9.28 -8.55 3.18
CA GLY A 20 8.76 -7.65 2.15
C GLY A 20 7.50 -8.14 1.44
N ASN A 21 7.13 -7.43 0.37
CA ASN A 21 6.04 -7.78 -0.54
C ASN A 21 6.60 -8.15 -1.93
N PRO A 22 6.33 -9.36 -2.47
CA PRO A 22 6.84 -9.76 -3.77
C PRO A 22 6.25 -8.91 -4.90
N LEU A 23 7.10 -8.45 -5.81
CA LEU A 23 6.72 -7.69 -6.99
C LEU A 23 7.43 -8.23 -8.22
N ALA A 24 6.68 -8.50 -9.29
CA ALA A 24 7.27 -8.81 -10.59
C ALA A 24 7.41 -7.51 -11.40
N VAL A 25 8.61 -7.27 -11.94
CA VAL A 25 8.93 -6.12 -12.79
C VAL A 25 9.30 -6.63 -14.17
N VAL A 26 8.49 -6.29 -15.17
CA VAL A 26 8.73 -6.60 -16.58
C VAL A 26 9.24 -5.35 -17.27
N ALA A 27 10.50 -5.36 -17.69
CA ALA A 27 11.07 -4.25 -18.47
C ALA A 27 10.71 -4.46 -19.94
N VAL A 28 9.86 -3.60 -20.49
CA VAL A 28 9.42 -3.71 -21.88
C VAL A 28 10.47 -3.07 -22.79
N PRO A 29 11.13 -3.82 -23.69
CA PRO A 29 12.19 -3.27 -24.54
C PRO A 29 11.66 -2.19 -25.49
N PRO A 30 12.48 -1.18 -25.84
CA PRO A 30 12.11 -0.18 -26.82
C PRO A 30 11.65 -0.81 -28.15
N GLY A 31 10.62 -0.22 -28.77
CA GLY A 31 10.00 -0.76 -29.98
C GLY A 31 9.13 -2.01 -29.76
N THR A 32 8.98 -2.48 -28.51
CA THR A 32 8.03 -3.54 -28.15
C THR A 32 6.78 -2.92 -27.57
N SER A 33 5.61 -3.30 -28.09
CA SER A 33 4.31 -2.96 -27.50
C SER A 33 3.60 -4.23 -27.03
N LEU A 34 2.99 -4.17 -25.86
CA LEU A 34 2.13 -5.22 -25.33
C LEU A 34 0.69 -4.70 -25.33
N SER A 35 -0.25 -5.55 -25.74
CA SER A 35 -1.66 -5.28 -25.52
C SER A 35 -2.01 -5.41 -24.03
N LYS A 36 -3.07 -4.73 -23.59
CA LYS A 36 -3.60 -4.86 -22.21
C LYS A 36 -3.90 -6.32 -21.84
N THR A 37 -4.42 -7.09 -22.79
CA THR A 37 -4.64 -8.54 -22.60
C THR A 37 -3.33 -9.30 -22.35
N GLN A 38 -2.24 -8.98 -23.05
CA GLN A 38 -0.94 -9.62 -22.81
C GLN A 38 -0.36 -9.24 -21.44
N GLU A 39 -0.43 -7.95 -21.06
CA GLU A 39 -0.01 -7.51 -19.73
C GLU A 39 -0.76 -8.28 -18.63
N HIS A 40 -2.09 -8.38 -18.77
CA HIS A 40 -2.93 -9.09 -17.80
C HIS A 40 -2.62 -10.59 -17.73
N LEU A 41 -2.44 -11.27 -18.87
CA LEU A 41 -2.08 -12.69 -18.91
C LEU A 41 -0.72 -12.94 -18.24
N ILE A 42 0.26 -12.06 -18.47
CA ILE A 42 1.57 -12.15 -17.80
C ILE A 42 1.44 -11.93 -16.29
N ALA A 43 0.64 -10.95 -15.85
CA ALA A 43 0.40 -10.73 -14.42
C ALA A 43 -0.24 -11.95 -13.74
N ARG A 44 -1.18 -12.62 -14.43
CA ARG A 44 -1.78 -13.88 -14.00
C ARG A 44 -0.78 -15.04 -13.94
N GLU A 45 0.17 -15.10 -14.86
CA GLU A 45 1.22 -16.13 -14.88
C GLU A 45 2.18 -15.98 -13.68
N PHE A 46 2.55 -14.75 -13.31
CA PHE A 46 3.36 -14.52 -12.10
C PHE A 46 2.59 -14.83 -10.81
N ASN A 47 1.29 -14.54 -10.79
CA ASN A 47 0.41 -14.77 -9.64
C ASN A 47 0.92 -14.13 -8.32
N TYR A 48 1.58 -12.97 -8.43
CA TYR A 48 1.85 -12.08 -7.30
C TYR A 48 0.68 -11.13 -7.10
N SER A 49 0.66 -10.40 -5.99
CA SER A 49 -0.37 -9.38 -5.75
C SER A 49 -0.39 -8.36 -6.88
N GLU A 50 0.79 -7.95 -7.35
CA GLU A 50 0.94 -7.10 -8.52
C GLU A 50 2.14 -7.48 -9.39
N THR A 51 2.00 -7.21 -10.69
CA THR A 51 3.06 -7.20 -11.70
C THR A 51 3.08 -5.82 -12.36
N ILE A 52 4.27 -5.24 -12.53
CA ILE A 52 4.45 -3.97 -13.23
C ILE A 52 5.15 -4.14 -14.56
N PHE A 53 4.77 -3.31 -15.52
CA PHE A 53 5.41 -3.21 -16.83
C PHE A 53 6.00 -1.83 -16.95
N ILE A 54 7.32 -1.76 -17.10
CA ILE A 54 8.04 -0.49 -17.24
C ILE A 54 8.40 -0.29 -18.71
N TYR A 55 7.86 0.78 -19.28
CA TYR A 55 8.14 1.24 -20.62
C TYR A 55 9.12 2.41 -20.53
N THR A 56 10.36 2.18 -20.94
CA THR A 56 11.38 3.21 -21.10
C THR A 56 11.60 3.42 -22.60
N ASP A 57 10.81 4.27 -23.25
CA ASP A 57 10.99 4.47 -24.69
C ASP A 57 12.32 5.19 -24.98
N THR A 58 12.87 4.94 -26.18
CA THR A 58 14.17 5.43 -26.65
C THR A 58 14.28 6.97 -26.62
N ALA A 59 15.31 7.46 -25.92
CA ALA A 59 15.93 8.79 -25.97
C ALA A 59 15.08 10.07 -25.75
N SER A 60 13.76 10.03 -25.84
CA SER A 60 12.91 11.24 -25.93
C SER A 60 11.95 11.46 -24.75
N GLU A 61 11.44 10.40 -24.11
CA GLU A 61 10.50 10.59 -23.00
C GLU A 61 11.26 10.91 -21.72
N ALA A 62 10.88 11.97 -20.99
CA ALA A 62 11.48 12.31 -19.71
C ALA A 62 11.08 11.31 -18.60
N ARG A 63 9.93 10.65 -18.74
CA ARG A 63 9.27 9.86 -17.69
C ARG A 63 8.98 8.43 -18.17
N PRO A 64 9.49 7.39 -17.49
CA PRO A 64 9.08 6.00 -17.74
C PRO A 64 7.59 5.82 -17.45
N ARG A 65 6.88 5.15 -18.35
CA ARG A 65 5.48 4.77 -18.13
C ARG A 65 5.41 3.41 -17.46
N ILE A 66 4.57 3.28 -16.44
CA ILE A 66 4.39 2.08 -15.63
C ILE A 66 2.93 1.65 -15.72
N ALA A 67 2.68 0.42 -16.17
CA ALA A 67 1.39 -0.24 -16.00
C ALA A 67 1.44 -1.13 -14.75
N ILE A 68 0.37 -1.16 -13.96
CA ILE A 68 0.30 -1.89 -12.68
C ILE A 68 -0.88 -2.85 -12.74
N TRP A 69 -0.63 -4.14 -12.67
CA TRP A 69 -1.65 -5.17 -12.81
C TRP A 69 -1.72 -6.05 -11.58
N THR A 70 -2.93 -6.24 -11.07
CA THR A 70 -3.24 -7.42 -10.25
C THR A 70 -3.51 -8.62 -11.18
N THR A 71 -3.81 -9.78 -10.59
CA THR A 71 -4.31 -10.94 -11.36
C THR A 71 -5.68 -10.71 -12.00
N ASP A 72 -6.42 -9.68 -11.58
CA ASP A 72 -7.81 -9.47 -11.97
C ASP A 72 -8.01 -8.23 -12.86
N GLN A 73 -7.26 -7.14 -12.59
CA GLN A 73 -7.42 -5.86 -13.26
C GLN A 73 -6.17 -4.96 -13.17
N GLU A 74 -6.12 -3.94 -14.05
CA GLU A 74 -5.15 -2.85 -13.96
C GLU A 74 -5.53 -1.88 -12.84
N LEU A 75 -4.55 -1.47 -12.04
CA LEU A 75 -4.72 -0.49 -10.98
C LEU A 75 -4.27 0.89 -11.43
N PRO A 76 -4.98 1.97 -11.04
CA PRO A 76 -4.55 3.32 -11.34
C PRO A 76 -3.27 3.71 -10.57
N PHE A 77 -3.11 3.19 -9.36
CA PHE A 77 -1.95 3.39 -8.50
C PHE A 77 -1.85 2.25 -7.48
N ALA A 78 -0.62 1.89 -7.11
CA ALA A 78 -0.36 1.01 -5.98
C ALA A 78 0.95 1.40 -5.30
N GLY A 79 0.99 1.35 -3.97
CA GLY A 79 2.11 1.85 -3.16
C GLY A 79 3.41 1.06 -3.39
N HIS A 80 3.42 -0.23 -3.01
CA HIS A 80 4.63 -1.05 -3.13
C HIS A 80 5.11 -1.22 -4.59
N PRO A 81 4.22 -1.34 -5.60
CA PRO A 81 4.65 -1.42 -6.99
C PRO A 81 5.38 -0.16 -7.46
N THR A 82 4.92 1.02 -7.02
CA THR A 82 5.58 2.30 -7.36
C THR A 82 6.94 2.44 -6.67
N VAL A 83 7.06 2.03 -5.40
CA VAL A 83 8.36 1.98 -4.69
C VAL A 83 9.32 1.00 -5.37
N GLY A 84 8.84 -0.19 -5.76
CA GLY A 84 9.62 -1.19 -6.48
C GLY A 84 10.08 -0.70 -7.86
N ALA A 85 9.21 -0.01 -8.60
CA ALA A 85 9.58 0.61 -9.88
C ALA A 85 10.65 1.69 -9.72
N ALA A 86 10.46 2.59 -8.76
CA ALA A 86 11.43 3.62 -8.40
C ALA A 86 12.78 2.98 -8.03
N TRP A 87 12.74 1.90 -7.24
CA TRP A 87 13.94 1.19 -6.84
C TRP A 87 14.63 0.59 -8.06
N TYR A 88 13.90 -0.15 -8.89
CA TYR A 88 14.42 -0.80 -10.10
C TYR A 88 15.10 0.21 -11.03
N LEU A 89 14.39 1.28 -11.40
CA LEU A 89 14.89 2.31 -12.31
C LEU A 89 16.17 2.97 -11.80
N ALA A 90 16.23 3.30 -10.51
CA ALA A 90 17.41 3.89 -9.87
C ALA A 90 18.66 3.00 -9.95
N ARG A 91 18.50 1.66 -10.09
CA ARG A 91 19.63 0.72 -10.19
C ARG A 91 19.96 0.32 -11.62
N THR A 92 18.98 0.25 -12.51
CA THR A 92 19.18 -0.32 -13.85
C THR A 92 19.30 0.75 -14.94
N GLY A 93 18.76 1.94 -14.75
CA GLY A 93 18.73 2.96 -15.80
C GLY A 93 19.84 4.01 -15.74
N GLY A 94 20.91 3.77 -14.98
CA GLY A 94 22.13 4.57 -14.97
C GLY A 94 21.98 5.99 -14.41
N GLU A 95 22.85 6.92 -14.86
CA GLU A 95 22.91 8.30 -14.35
C GLU A 95 21.58 9.04 -14.44
N ARG A 96 20.73 8.66 -15.41
CA ARG A 96 19.41 9.25 -15.62
C ARG A 96 18.51 9.21 -14.38
N TYR A 97 18.61 8.16 -13.57
CA TYR A 97 17.78 7.96 -12.38
C TYR A 97 18.60 8.06 -11.08
N SER A 98 19.82 8.58 -11.16
CA SER A 98 20.71 8.79 -10.00
C SER A 98 20.28 9.95 -9.10
N ARG A 99 19.42 10.84 -9.59
CA ARG A 99 18.84 11.98 -8.87
C ARG A 99 17.32 11.82 -8.74
N ALA A 100 16.62 12.84 -8.29
CA ALA A 100 15.16 12.86 -8.35
C ALA A 100 14.69 12.79 -9.81
N PHE A 101 13.63 12.03 -10.05
CA PHE A 101 13.02 11.83 -11.37
C PHE A 101 11.51 11.68 -11.22
N GLU A 102 10.82 11.57 -12.36
CA GLU A 102 9.38 11.35 -12.40
C GLU A 102 9.07 10.07 -13.16
N VAL A 103 8.00 9.39 -12.76
CA VAL A 103 7.43 8.26 -13.47
C VAL A 103 5.95 8.54 -13.77
N GLU A 104 5.43 7.93 -14.81
CA GLU A 104 4.01 8.04 -15.18
C GLU A 104 3.30 6.72 -14.88
N VAL A 105 2.32 6.76 -13.98
CA VAL A 105 1.39 5.65 -13.70
C VAL A 105 0.00 6.04 -14.23
N PRO A 106 -1.00 5.13 -14.30
CA PRO A 106 -2.30 5.51 -14.84
C PRO A 106 -3.03 6.60 -14.02
N ALA A 107 -2.71 6.75 -12.73
CA ALA A 107 -3.18 7.87 -11.90
C ALA A 107 -2.46 9.21 -12.14
N GLY A 108 -1.45 9.25 -13.01
CA GLY A 108 -0.71 10.46 -13.39
C GLY A 108 0.79 10.40 -13.09
N VAL A 109 1.41 11.58 -13.04
CA VAL A 109 2.87 11.72 -12.82
C VAL A 109 3.19 11.66 -11.34
N ILE A 110 4.16 10.81 -10.99
CA ILE A 110 4.63 10.59 -9.62
C ILE A 110 6.09 11.04 -9.50
N GLY A 111 6.35 11.93 -8.55
CA GLY A 111 7.69 12.33 -8.16
C GLY A 111 8.41 11.22 -7.41
N VAL A 112 9.67 10.98 -7.76
CA VAL A 112 10.55 10.01 -7.13
C VAL A 112 11.80 10.71 -6.65
N SER A 113 12.22 10.42 -5.42
CA SER A 113 13.49 10.88 -4.86
C SER A 113 14.19 9.78 -4.08
N HIS A 114 15.49 9.95 -3.88
CA HIS A 114 16.30 9.02 -3.09
C HIS A 114 16.12 9.31 -1.61
N GLY A 115 15.86 8.26 -0.83
CA GLY A 115 15.83 8.29 0.62
C GLY A 115 17.19 7.96 1.23
N VAL A 116 17.21 7.79 2.55
CA VAL A 116 18.40 7.29 3.26
C VAL A 116 18.52 5.78 3.12
N ASP A 117 19.72 5.23 3.27
CA ASP A 117 19.99 3.79 3.27
C ASP A 117 19.45 3.02 2.05
N GLY A 118 19.44 3.69 0.89
CA GLY A 118 18.96 3.11 -0.36
C GLY A 118 17.43 2.95 -0.46
N ARG A 119 16.67 3.51 0.49
CA ARG A 119 15.20 3.63 0.35
C ARG A 119 14.86 4.57 -0.81
N MET A 120 13.72 4.34 -1.45
CA MET A 120 13.14 5.25 -2.43
C MET A 120 11.94 5.95 -1.81
N LYS A 121 11.78 7.23 -2.12
CA LYS A 121 10.64 8.06 -1.74
C LYS A 121 9.79 8.32 -2.98
N VAL A 122 8.50 8.05 -2.89
CA VAL A 122 7.53 8.28 -3.96
C VAL A 122 6.41 9.19 -3.45
N ASP A 123 6.11 10.23 -4.23
CA ASP A 123 4.97 11.10 -3.95
C ASP A 123 3.67 10.32 -4.19
N VAL A 124 2.72 10.42 -3.28
CA VAL A 124 1.43 9.72 -3.39
C VAL A 124 0.38 10.72 -3.88
N PRO A 125 -0.46 10.37 -4.87
CA PRO A 125 -1.55 11.24 -5.31
C PRO A 125 -2.47 11.61 -4.13
N THR A 126 -2.48 12.89 -3.76
CA THR A 126 -3.21 13.38 -2.58
C THR A 126 -4.67 13.70 -2.91
N LYS A 127 -5.54 12.69 -2.81
CA LYS A 127 -7.01 12.85 -2.72
C LYS A 127 -7.53 12.26 -1.42
N VAL A 128 -6.92 12.69 -0.31
CA VAL A 128 -7.24 12.15 1.01
C VAL A 128 -8.61 12.64 1.46
N TYR A 129 -9.52 11.71 1.70
CA TYR A 129 -10.86 11.99 2.19
C TYR A 129 -11.19 11.12 3.40
N LEU A 130 -11.38 11.76 4.56
CA LEU A 130 -11.89 11.10 5.75
C LEU A 130 -13.41 11.03 5.67
N TRP A 131 -13.96 9.83 5.78
CA TRP A 131 -15.39 9.61 5.68
C TRP A 131 -16.11 10.11 6.93
N THR A 132 -17.28 10.70 6.73
CA THR A 132 -18.17 11.09 7.83
C THR A 132 -18.84 9.86 8.46
N THR A 133 -19.23 8.88 7.63
CA THR A 133 -19.75 7.60 8.10
C THR A 133 -18.60 6.70 8.55
N LYS A 134 -18.75 6.14 9.75
CA LYS A 134 -17.81 5.15 10.31
C LYS A 134 -18.37 3.75 10.16
N LEU A 135 -17.48 2.77 10.04
CA LEU A 135 -17.85 1.36 10.12
C LEU A 135 -18.24 1.02 11.57
N SER A 136 -19.31 0.26 11.76
CA SER A 136 -19.73 -0.12 13.12
C SER A 136 -18.69 -1.06 13.77
N ILE A 137 -18.54 -0.95 15.09
CA ILE A 137 -17.63 -1.83 15.85
C ILE A 137 -18.01 -3.30 15.69
N THR A 138 -19.31 -3.61 15.72
CA THR A 138 -19.81 -4.97 15.48
C THR A 138 -19.34 -5.50 14.12
N ARG A 139 -19.49 -4.70 13.06
CA ARG A 139 -19.06 -5.12 11.72
C ARG A 139 -17.54 -5.26 11.63
N ALA A 140 -16.78 -4.35 12.23
CA ALA A 140 -15.33 -4.45 12.27
C ALA A 140 -14.87 -5.76 12.93
N ARG A 141 -15.47 -6.14 14.08
CA ARG A 141 -15.17 -7.40 14.77
C ARG A 141 -15.36 -8.62 13.89
N GLU A 142 -16.48 -8.68 13.17
CA GLU A 142 -16.77 -9.76 12.22
C GLU A 142 -15.67 -9.91 11.17
N VAL A 143 -15.27 -8.79 10.54
CA VAL A 143 -14.29 -8.81 9.44
C VAL A 143 -12.89 -9.22 9.90
N VAL A 144 -12.51 -8.90 11.15
CA VAL A 144 -11.19 -9.26 11.72
C VAL A 144 -11.21 -10.53 12.56
N GLY A 145 -12.27 -11.33 12.44
CA GLY A 145 -12.36 -12.66 13.07
C GLY A 145 -12.49 -12.63 14.59
N LEU A 146 -12.86 -11.49 15.18
CA LEU A 146 -13.15 -11.37 16.60
C LEU A 146 -14.62 -11.77 16.83
N PRO A 147 -14.92 -12.82 17.61
CA PRO A 147 -16.29 -13.26 17.82
C PRO A 147 -17.14 -12.14 18.46
N ALA A 148 -18.41 -12.06 18.04
CA ALA A 148 -19.42 -11.30 18.74
C ALA A 148 -19.72 -12.00 20.08
N GLY A 149 -19.05 -11.58 21.16
CA GLY A 149 -19.31 -12.12 22.51
C GLY A 149 -18.19 -12.97 23.14
N ALA A 150 -16.91 -12.68 22.89
CA ALA A 150 -15.93 -13.08 23.91
C ALA A 150 -16.24 -12.27 25.18
N ASP A 151 -16.71 -12.95 26.23
CA ASP A 151 -16.94 -12.43 27.60
C ASP A 151 -15.63 -11.93 28.21
N VAL A 152 -15.10 -10.85 27.66
CA VAL A 152 -14.06 -10.08 28.31
C VAL A 152 -14.32 -8.62 27.98
N ASP A 153 -14.71 -7.90 29.03
CA ASP A 153 -14.81 -6.44 29.17
C ASP A 153 -13.44 -5.73 28.95
N VAL A 154 -12.56 -6.28 28.11
CA VAL A 154 -11.31 -5.61 27.72
C VAL A 154 -11.63 -4.75 26.52
N ASP A 155 -11.22 -3.49 26.60
CA ASP A 155 -11.21 -2.59 25.46
C ASP A 155 -10.26 -3.15 24.40
N VAL A 156 -10.80 -3.93 23.45
CA VAL A 156 -10.03 -4.57 22.37
C VAL A 156 -9.61 -3.54 21.32
N PHE A 157 -10.46 -2.55 21.11
CA PHE A 157 -10.21 -1.46 20.17
C PHE A 157 -9.62 -0.25 20.89
N GLY A 158 -8.83 0.53 20.19
CA GLY A 158 -8.25 1.74 20.76
C GLY A 158 -9.18 2.96 20.70
N GLY A 159 -8.66 4.09 21.19
CA GLY A 159 -9.42 5.33 21.37
C GLY A 159 -10.04 5.88 20.07
N SER A 160 -9.40 5.65 18.92
CA SER A 160 -9.91 6.09 17.62
C SER A 160 -11.18 5.36 17.16
N CYS A 161 -11.48 4.20 17.76
CA CYS A 161 -12.61 3.35 17.38
C CYS A 161 -13.83 3.47 18.32
N LYS A 162 -13.78 4.31 19.37
CA LYS A 162 -14.85 4.41 20.39
C LYS A 162 -16.25 4.64 19.81
N ASP A 163 -16.34 5.50 18.81
CA ASP A 163 -17.60 5.86 18.15
C ASP A 163 -17.73 5.19 16.75
N GLY A 164 -17.10 4.03 16.56
CA GLY A 164 -16.98 3.34 15.27
C GLY A 164 -15.59 3.46 14.66
N VAL A 165 -15.33 2.60 13.67
CA VAL A 165 -14.05 2.48 12.97
C VAL A 165 -13.96 3.53 11.85
N PRO A 166 -12.95 4.43 11.87
CA PRO A 166 -12.73 5.41 10.81
C PRO A 166 -12.51 4.76 9.44
N VAL A 167 -13.04 5.38 8.39
CA VAL A 167 -12.80 4.98 6.99
C VAL A 167 -12.18 6.16 6.26
N ILE A 168 -11.11 5.90 5.51
CA ILE A 168 -10.38 6.94 4.79
C ILE A 168 -10.02 6.47 3.39
N SER A 169 -10.22 7.34 2.40
CA SER A 169 -9.79 7.13 1.02
C SER A 169 -8.53 7.94 0.75
N LEU A 170 -7.58 7.34 0.05
CA LEU A 170 -6.33 7.99 -0.38
C LEU A 170 -6.46 8.55 -1.80
N VAL A 171 -7.19 7.82 -2.64
CA VAL A 171 -7.54 8.10 -4.03
C VAL A 171 -8.95 7.59 -4.30
N ASP A 172 -9.55 8.05 -5.39
CA ASP A 172 -10.87 7.56 -5.81
C ASP A 172 -10.81 6.05 -6.06
N GLY A 173 -11.77 5.30 -5.51
CA GLY A 173 -11.86 3.84 -5.69
C GLY A 173 -11.11 3.00 -4.65
N LEU A 174 -10.37 3.62 -3.72
CA LEU A 174 -9.55 2.92 -2.74
C LEU A 174 -9.70 3.50 -1.33
N ALA A 175 -10.35 2.75 -0.44
CA ALA A 175 -10.49 3.11 0.96
C ALA A 175 -10.04 2.01 1.94
N PHE A 176 -9.83 2.43 3.18
CA PHE A 176 -9.43 1.57 4.27
C PHE A 176 -10.21 1.88 5.55
N ALA A 177 -10.77 0.84 6.16
CA ALA A 177 -11.27 0.87 7.54
C ALA A 177 -10.08 0.73 8.50
N LEU A 178 -9.84 1.74 9.34
CA LEU A 178 -8.69 1.83 10.23
C LEU A 178 -9.02 1.30 11.63
N VAL A 179 -8.67 0.06 11.90
CA VAL A 179 -9.00 -0.64 13.13
C VAL A 179 -7.86 -0.53 14.13
N GLU A 180 -7.93 0.42 15.05
CA GLU A 180 -6.98 0.49 16.16
C GLU A 180 -7.26 -0.63 17.15
N VAL A 181 -6.24 -1.37 17.55
CA VAL A 181 -6.33 -2.40 18.59
C VAL A 181 -5.44 -2.08 19.79
N ALA A 182 -5.83 -2.58 20.95
CA ALA A 182 -5.23 -2.19 22.23
C ALA A 182 -3.80 -2.70 22.45
N SER A 183 -3.39 -3.79 21.79
CA SER A 183 -2.06 -4.37 21.98
C SER A 183 -1.56 -5.17 20.77
N LEU A 184 -0.27 -5.47 20.79
CA LEU A 184 0.36 -6.39 19.83
C LEU A 184 -0.22 -7.80 19.92
N ASP A 185 -0.57 -8.27 21.12
CA ASP A 185 -1.17 -9.60 21.31
C ASP A 185 -2.55 -9.68 20.65
N VAL A 186 -3.37 -8.61 20.78
CA VAL A 186 -4.64 -8.52 20.08
C VAL A 186 -4.41 -8.51 18.57
N LEU A 187 -3.50 -7.66 18.07
CA LEU A 187 -3.18 -7.59 16.63
C LEU A 187 -2.75 -8.96 16.07
N ALA A 188 -1.92 -9.69 16.82
CA ALA A 188 -1.44 -11.01 16.44
C ALA A 188 -2.54 -12.07 16.43
N SER A 189 -3.54 -11.96 17.32
CA SER A 189 -4.67 -12.89 17.39
C SER A 189 -5.71 -12.72 16.28
N LEU A 190 -5.69 -11.60 15.53
CA LEU A 190 -6.68 -11.36 14.47
C LEU A 190 -6.56 -12.39 13.35
N SER A 191 -7.68 -12.64 12.68
CA SER A 191 -7.75 -13.49 11.50
C SER A 191 -8.71 -12.92 10.47
N PRO A 192 -8.53 -13.14 9.17
CA PRO A 192 -9.54 -12.79 8.18
C PRO A 192 -10.89 -13.41 8.54
N GLY A 193 -11.97 -12.63 8.48
CA GLY A 193 -13.34 -13.08 8.82
C GLY A 193 -13.94 -14.12 7.85
N GLY A 194 -13.27 -14.44 6.75
CA GLY A 194 -13.73 -15.34 5.70
C GLY A 194 -14.52 -14.62 4.61
N LYS A 195 -14.74 -15.32 3.49
CA LYS A 195 -15.28 -14.75 2.24
C LYS A 195 -16.63 -14.03 2.37
N SER A 196 -17.50 -14.42 3.30
CA SER A 196 -18.80 -13.78 3.51
C SER A 196 -18.74 -12.46 4.28
N LEU A 197 -17.60 -12.12 4.88
CA LEU A 197 -17.45 -10.96 5.78
C LEU A 197 -16.76 -9.76 5.13
N GLN A 198 -16.71 -9.68 3.80
CA GLN A 198 -16.18 -8.49 3.10
C GLN A 198 -16.94 -7.21 3.45
N ILE A 199 -16.21 -6.10 3.56
CA ILE A 199 -16.80 -4.77 3.73
C ILE A 199 -17.38 -4.33 2.38
N ASP A 200 -18.64 -3.93 2.38
CA ASP A 200 -19.34 -3.39 1.22
C ASP A 200 -19.72 -1.93 1.51
N ALA A 201 -19.24 -1.00 0.69
CA ALA A 201 -19.42 0.44 0.93
C ALA A 201 -20.91 0.84 0.97
N ALA A 202 -21.73 0.26 0.08
CA ALA A 202 -23.15 0.59 -0.01
C ALA A 202 -23.93 -0.01 1.17
N ARG A 203 -23.67 -1.27 1.50
CA ARG A 203 -24.35 -1.99 2.58
C ARG A 203 -23.90 -1.56 3.98
N ASP A 204 -22.58 -1.49 4.20
CA ASP A 204 -22.00 -1.34 5.55
C ASP A 204 -21.77 0.12 5.94
N LEU A 205 -21.62 1.02 4.96
CA LEU A 205 -21.35 2.44 5.18
C LEU A 205 -22.44 3.35 4.60
N GLY A 206 -23.48 2.80 3.97
CA GLY A 206 -24.56 3.57 3.37
C GLY A 206 -24.10 4.51 2.24
N ALA A 207 -22.97 4.20 1.60
CA ALA A 207 -22.41 5.04 0.55
C ALA A 207 -23.31 5.01 -0.69
N ALA A 208 -23.75 6.19 -1.15
CA ALA A 208 -24.63 6.34 -2.31
C ALA A 208 -23.93 6.08 -3.65
N SER A 209 -22.60 5.96 -3.68
CA SER A 209 -21.85 5.76 -4.92
C SER A 209 -21.26 4.36 -5.03
N SER A 210 -21.44 3.76 -6.21
CA SER A 210 -20.76 2.57 -6.70
C SER A 210 -19.29 2.81 -7.08
N THR A 211 -18.72 3.96 -6.71
CA THR A 211 -17.40 4.41 -7.18
C THR A 211 -16.25 3.89 -6.33
N GLU A 212 -16.53 3.40 -5.11
CA GLU A 212 -15.52 2.72 -4.31
C GLU A 212 -15.56 1.23 -4.59
N SER A 213 -14.61 0.79 -5.42
CA SER A 213 -14.51 -0.60 -5.82
C SER A 213 -13.78 -1.47 -4.79
N PHE A 214 -13.04 -0.87 -3.85
CA PHE A 214 -12.27 -1.61 -2.85
C PHE A 214 -12.25 -0.93 -1.47
N ILE A 215 -12.58 -1.69 -0.43
CA ILE A 215 -12.37 -1.32 0.98
C ILE A 215 -11.58 -2.43 1.70
N GLY A 216 -10.36 -2.09 2.13
CA GLY A 216 -9.53 -2.98 2.97
C GLY A 216 -9.71 -2.71 4.47
N THR A 217 -9.41 -3.70 5.31
CA THR A 217 -9.38 -3.53 6.77
C THR A 217 -7.95 -3.46 7.24
N TYR A 218 -7.54 -2.29 7.74
CA TYR A 218 -6.18 -2.04 8.19
C TYR A 218 -6.12 -1.94 9.70
N CYS A 219 -5.65 -3.01 10.32
CA CYS A 219 -5.54 -3.11 11.77
C CYS A 219 -4.20 -2.58 12.23
N TYR A 220 -4.17 -1.80 13.31
CA TYR A 220 -2.93 -1.21 13.80
C TYR A 220 -2.88 -1.07 15.31
N VAL A 221 -1.66 -1.07 15.84
CA VAL A 221 -1.35 -0.65 17.21
C VAL A 221 -0.17 0.32 17.17
N VAL A 222 -0.24 1.40 17.94
CA VAL A 222 0.87 2.33 18.11
C VAL A 222 1.90 1.69 19.04
N THR A 223 3.13 1.50 18.56
CA THR A 223 4.21 0.81 19.30
C THR A 223 5.25 1.76 19.87
N GLY A 224 5.24 3.02 19.44
CA GLY A 224 6.14 4.03 19.98
C GLY A 224 6.09 5.33 19.19
N GLY A 225 7.00 6.23 19.55
CA GLY A 225 7.13 7.55 18.94
C GLY A 225 6.96 8.67 19.95
N ASP A 226 7.38 9.86 19.55
CA ASP A 226 7.18 11.08 20.30
C ASP A 226 5.95 11.80 19.73
N ALA A 227 4.83 11.68 20.45
CA ALA A 227 3.58 12.35 20.09
C ALA A 227 3.75 13.88 19.96
N ALA A 228 4.76 14.48 20.60
CA ALA A 228 5.15 15.88 20.41
C ALA A 228 6.19 16.05 19.28
N GLY A 229 7.10 15.10 19.10
CA GLY A 229 8.26 15.13 18.20
C GLY A 229 8.02 14.83 16.72
N GLY A 230 6.77 14.65 16.29
CA GLY A 230 6.44 14.54 14.86
C GLY A 230 6.77 13.20 14.22
N SER A 231 7.04 12.17 15.02
CA SER A 231 7.22 10.80 14.53
C SER A 231 6.48 9.77 15.37
N MET A 232 5.95 8.74 14.70
CA MET A 232 5.21 7.63 15.31
C MET A 232 5.66 6.30 14.70
N SER A 233 5.66 5.25 15.51
CA SER A 233 5.86 3.87 15.06
C SER A 233 4.60 3.07 15.29
N VAL A 234 4.19 2.29 14.29
CA VAL A 234 2.99 1.45 14.36
C VAL A 234 3.28 0.04 13.85
N ARG A 235 2.57 -0.92 14.41
CA ARG A 235 2.52 -2.30 13.91
C ARG A 235 1.18 -2.53 13.23
N THR A 236 1.17 -3.13 12.04
CA THR A 236 -0.05 -3.25 11.23
C THR A 236 -0.25 -4.64 10.62
N ARG A 237 -1.51 -4.92 10.27
CA ARG A 237 -1.96 -6.04 9.44
C ARG A 237 -3.05 -5.56 8.49
N MET A 238 -3.06 -6.06 7.25
CA MET A 238 -4.04 -5.66 6.23
C MET A 238 -4.82 -6.88 5.78
N PHE A 239 -6.13 -6.85 6.03
CA PHE A 239 -7.06 -7.88 5.57
C PHE A 239 -7.94 -7.36 4.45
N TYR A 240 -8.15 -8.20 3.44
CA TYR A 240 -8.97 -7.89 2.29
C TYR A 240 -9.58 -9.14 1.69
N ASP A 241 -10.52 -8.96 0.78
CA ASP A 241 -11.29 -10.02 0.14
C ASP A 241 -11.93 -11.04 1.12
N GLY A 242 -12.07 -10.68 2.40
CA GLY A 242 -12.67 -11.49 3.45
C GLY A 242 -11.72 -12.55 4.02
N ASP A 243 -10.92 -13.22 3.18
CA ASP A 243 -10.03 -14.31 3.59
C ASP A 243 -8.54 -14.08 3.29
N LYS A 244 -8.14 -12.92 2.75
CA LYS A 244 -6.75 -12.63 2.39
C LYS A 244 -6.08 -11.66 3.35
N GLU A 245 -4.76 -11.77 3.44
CA GLU A 245 -3.88 -10.84 4.16
C GLU A 245 -2.73 -10.42 3.24
N ASP A 246 -2.38 -9.12 3.23
CA ASP A 246 -1.29 -8.56 2.43
C ASP A 246 -0.05 -8.31 3.31
N PRO A 247 1.15 -8.81 2.96
CA PRO A 247 2.34 -8.66 3.79
C PRO A 247 2.84 -7.22 3.91
N ALA A 248 2.56 -6.34 2.94
CA ALA A 248 2.91 -4.92 3.04
C ALA A 248 2.06 -4.02 2.14
N THR A 249 1.24 -3.17 2.75
CA THR A 249 0.25 -2.37 2.01
C THR A 249 0.59 -0.88 2.09
N GLY A 250 1.40 -0.39 1.14
CA GLY A 250 1.86 1.00 1.14
C GLY A 250 0.71 2.03 1.08
N SER A 251 -0.38 1.74 0.36
CA SER A 251 -1.55 2.61 0.29
C SER A 251 -2.31 2.69 1.61
N ALA A 252 -2.50 1.56 2.31
CA ALA A 252 -3.13 1.53 3.62
C ALA A 252 -2.25 2.25 4.67
N ALA A 253 -0.93 2.06 4.62
CA ALA A 253 0.03 2.80 5.44
C ALA A 253 -0.08 4.32 5.21
N CYS A 254 -0.23 4.76 3.96
CA CYS A 254 -0.44 6.17 3.63
C CYS A 254 -1.76 6.72 4.16
N ALA A 255 -2.82 5.93 4.06
CA ALA A 255 -4.14 6.29 4.57
C ALA A 255 -4.13 6.41 6.11
N LEU A 256 -3.54 5.43 6.80
CA LEU A 256 -3.36 5.45 8.26
C LEU A 256 -2.52 6.65 8.71
N ALA A 257 -1.36 6.88 8.09
CA ALA A 257 -0.50 8.01 8.45
C ALA A 257 -1.20 9.35 8.23
N SER A 258 -2.00 9.46 7.17
CA SER A 258 -2.79 10.66 6.89
C SER A 258 -3.87 10.89 7.96
N TYR A 259 -4.58 9.83 8.35
CA TYR A 259 -5.55 9.87 9.44
C TYR A 259 -4.91 10.31 10.76
N LEU A 260 -3.79 9.68 11.14
CA LEU A 260 -3.06 9.99 12.37
C LEU A 260 -2.53 11.43 12.37
N ALA A 261 -2.02 11.92 11.23
CA ALA A 261 -1.56 13.30 11.09
C ALA A 261 -2.69 14.31 11.27
N LEU A 262 -3.87 14.04 10.68
CA LEU A 262 -5.05 14.88 10.82
C LEU A 262 -5.59 14.86 12.27
N ALA A 263 -5.68 13.69 12.89
CA ALA A 263 -6.17 13.52 14.25
C ALA A 263 -5.27 14.19 15.30
N ARG A 264 -3.95 14.14 15.09
CA ARG A 264 -2.96 14.80 15.96
C ARG A 264 -3.00 16.33 15.85
N GLY A 265 -3.27 16.85 14.65
CA GLY A 265 -3.07 18.27 14.34
C GLY A 265 -1.59 18.65 14.18
N GLY A 266 -1.34 19.89 13.79
CA GLY A 266 0.01 20.40 13.47
C GLY A 266 0.34 20.37 11.97
N GLU A 267 1.63 20.50 11.64
CA GLU A 267 2.09 20.68 10.25
C GLU A 267 2.45 19.36 9.52
N GLY A 268 2.52 18.25 10.25
CA GLY A 268 2.86 16.96 9.66
C GLY A 268 3.18 15.85 10.67
N LEU A 269 3.39 14.65 10.14
CA LEU A 269 3.72 13.45 10.88
C LEU A 269 4.56 12.49 10.03
N ARG A 270 5.61 11.92 10.61
CA ARG A 270 6.35 10.79 10.06
C ARG A 270 5.94 9.50 10.74
N VAL A 271 5.38 8.56 10.01
CA VAL A 271 4.98 7.24 10.54
C VAL A 271 5.91 6.17 9.98
N GLU A 272 6.57 5.42 10.85
CA GLU A 272 7.26 4.18 10.51
C GLU A 272 6.32 3.01 10.81
N VAL A 273 6.06 2.18 9.80
CA VAL A 273 5.08 1.10 9.83
C VAL A 273 5.80 -0.22 9.65
N THR A 274 5.61 -1.13 10.61
CA THR A 274 6.05 -2.52 10.48
C THR A 274 4.83 -3.41 10.17
N GLN A 275 4.81 -4.09 9.03
CA GLN A 275 3.73 -4.99 8.60
C GLN A 275 4.25 -6.41 8.31
N GLY A 276 3.35 -7.40 8.27
CA GLY A 276 3.64 -8.73 7.69
C GLY A 276 4.45 -9.71 8.55
N VAL A 277 4.73 -9.41 9.82
CA VAL A 277 5.48 -10.36 10.69
C VAL A 277 4.66 -11.62 10.96
N GLU A 278 3.35 -11.53 11.12
CA GLU A 278 2.45 -12.66 11.30
C GLU A 278 2.47 -13.59 10.08
N MET A 279 2.74 -13.03 8.90
CA MET A 279 2.93 -13.75 7.64
C MET A 279 4.37 -14.24 7.41
N GLN A 280 5.28 -14.04 8.38
CA GLN A 280 6.73 -14.27 8.21
C GLN A 280 7.31 -13.52 7.00
N ARG A 281 6.77 -12.34 6.72
CA ARG A 281 7.11 -11.46 5.60
C ARG A 281 7.26 -10.03 6.10
N ARG A 282 8.05 -9.87 7.17
CA ARG A 282 8.26 -8.58 7.84
C ARG A 282 8.66 -7.50 6.83
N SER A 283 7.99 -6.36 6.91
CA SER A 283 8.13 -5.24 5.98
C SER A 283 8.21 -3.93 6.76
N GLU A 284 9.09 -3.02 6.32
CA GLU A 284 9.29 -1.71 6.93
C GLU A 284 8.91 -0.62 5.92
N ILE A 285 7.84 0.12 6.23
CA ILE A 285 7.25 1.15 5.37
C ILE A 285 7.36 2.49 6.08
N GLY A 286 7.94 3.48 5.42
CA GLY A 286 7.99 4.84 5.92
C GLY A 286 6.93 5.72 5.25
N VAL A 287 6.21 6.55 6.01
CA VAL A 287 5.27 7.51 5.44
C VAL A 287 5.47 8.89 6.06
N GLY A 288 5.78 9.88 5.23
CA GLY A 288 5.76 11.30 5.62
C GLY A 288 4.47 11.97 5.19
N VAL A 289 3.82 12.69 6.08
CA VAL A 289 2.59 13.45 5.80
C VAL A 289 2.81 14.91 6.18
N THR A 290 2.44 15.82 5.27
CA THR A 290 2.36 17.26 5.53
C THR A 290 0.91 17.68 5.59
N VAL A 291 0.53 18.41 6.64
CA VAL A 291 -0.81 18.94 6.89
C VAL A 291 -0.74 20.46 6.91
N GLY A 292 -1.73 21.12 6.31
CA GLY A 292 -1.82 22.58 6.33
C GLY A 292 -3.27 23.03 6.28
N GLY A 293 -3.68 23.87 7.22
CA GLY A 293 -5.08 24.31 7.33
C GLY A 293 -6.07 23.17 7.56
N GLY A 294 -5.66 22.13 8.31
CA GLY A 294 -6.50 20.97 8.63
C GLY A 294 -6.73 19.98 7.49
N VAL A 295 -6.00 20.11 6.37
CA VAL A 295 -6.08 19.17 5.24
C VAL A 295 -4.70 18.62 4.90
N VAL A 296 -4.66 17.37 4.41
CA VAL A 296 -3.42 16.75 3.93
C VAL A 296 -2.97 17.44 2.64
N LYS A 297 -1.74 17.97 2.65
CA LYS A 297 -1.13 18.67 1.51
C LYS A 297 -0.20 17.79 0.71
N LYS A 298 0.52 16.88 1.38
CA LYS A 298 1.47 15.97 0.75
C LYS A 298 1.57 14.68 1.54
N VAL A 299 1.69 13.57 0.80
CA VAL A 299 2.00 12.25 1.35
C VAL A 299 3.18 11.69 0.56
N VAL A 300 4.20 11.20 1.27
CA VAL A 300 5.40 10.60 0.71
C VAL A 300 5.56 9.20 1.29
N LEU A 301 5.45 8.20 0.42
CA LEU A 301 5.70 6.80 0.76
C LEU A 301 7.18 6.50 0.55
N GLU A 302 7.77 5.76 1.48
CA GLU A 302 9.20 5.44 1.47
C GLU A 302 9.43 3.96 1.78
N GLY A 303 10.35 3.34 1.03
CA GLY A 303 10.67 1.93 1.23
C GLY A 303 11.95 1.50 0.54
N ALA A 304 12.60 0.48 1.09
CA ALA A 304 13.66 -0.25 0.41
C ALA A 304 13.07 -1.34 -0.49
N ALA A 305 13.92 -1.94 -1.32
CA ALA A 305 13.62 -3.18 -2.02
C ALA A 305 14.91 -3.97 -2.22
N VAL A 306 14.77 -5.25 -2.53
CA VAL A 306 15.89 -6.14 -2.85
C VAL A 306 15.52 -7.04 -4.02
N LYS A 307 16.48 -7.25 -4.93
CA LYS A 307 16.31 -8.16 -6.07
C LYS A 307 16.29 -9.62 -5.59
N VAL A 308 15.35 -10.41 -6.10
CA VAL A 308 15.18 -11.83 -5.74
C VAL A 308 15.50 -12.75 -6.92
N MET A 309 14.86 -12.56 -8.07
CA MET A 309 15.11 -13.35 -9.30
C MET A 309 15.20 -12.44 -10.51
N GLU A 310 15.85 -12.91 -11.57
CA GLU A 310 15.83 -12.27 -12.89
C GLU A 310 15.85 -13.31 -14.01
N GLY A 311 15.28 -12.96 -15.16
CA GLY A 311 15.21 -13.86 -16.30
C GLY A 311 14.54 -13.23 -17.50
N VAL A 312 14.06 -14.09 -18.41
CA VAL A 312 13.37 -13.68 -19.64
C VAL A 312 12.07 -14.46 -19.76
N LEU A 313 10.95 -13.74 -19.88
CA LEU A 313 9.66 -14.29 -20.25
C LEU A 313 9.59 -14.47 -21.76
N ILE A 314 8.99 -15.58 -22.20
CA ILE A 314 8.65 -15.85 -23.59
C ILE A 314 7.15 -15.60 -23.71
N ALA A 315 6.77 -14.46 -24.32
CA ALA A 315 5.39 -14.01 -24.45
C ALA A 315 4.98 -13.79 -25.91
#